data_AF-F9P6E7-F1
#
_entry.id   AF-F9P6E7-F1
#
_cell.length_a   1.000
_cell.length_b   1.000
_cell.length_c   1.000
_cell.angle_alpha   90.00
_cell.angle_beta   90.00
_cell.angle_gamma   90.00
#
_symmetry.space_group_name_H-M   'P 1'
#
loop_
_entity.id
_entity.type
_entity.pdbx_description
1 polymer ?
#
loop_
_entity_poly.entity_id
_entity_poly.type
_entity_poly.pdbx_seq_one_letter_code
_entity_poly.pdbx_strand_id
1 'polypeptide(L)'
;MQVVYKEYKKVTKPRVLTYDELIQLCQKKSGFEEFMHKVTRSAHKAFQAGLSYQEITIETVQKVLDFYDKKEAFVVLTIAPPYYPSMNCRHLKNSVVDIEKLIALYSRYLADTAAARLTVEEFFMGICDISYCALEKSVEEHQKIIDSIAVPENLYPIDFEKIQDINVPGINLGPWGKDLHQLTERVYEKDMLETIPQFLLYLLEHIDSIKK
;
A
#
# COMPACT_ATOMS: atom_id res chain seq x y z
N MET A 1 -2.82 -21.83 49.05
CA MET A 1 -2.34 -20.60 48.36
C MET A 1 -1.31 -21.03 47.33
N GLN A 2 -1.57 -20.83 46.02
CA GLN A 2 -0.57 -21.11 44.98
C GLN A 2 0.49 -20.02 44.99
N VAL A 3 1.75 -20.41 45.16
CA VAL A 3 2.90 -19.52 45.05
C VAL A 3 3.14 -19.29 43.55
N VAL A 4 2.75 -18.12 43.05
CA VAL A 4 3.10 -17.69 41.69
C VAL A 4 4.57 -17.27 41.70
N TYR A 5 5.44 -18.12 41.16
CA TYR A 5 6.82 -17.76 40.89
C TYR A 5 6.86 -16.71 39.78
N LYS A 6 7.08 -15.44 40.15
CA LYS A 6 7.39 -14.38 39.19
C LYS A 6 8.89 -14.41 38.90
N GLU A 7 9.26 -15.08 37.82
CA GLU A 7 10.62 -15.04 37.28
C GLU A 7 10.79 -13.75 36.48
N TYR A 8 11.49 -12.75 37.03
CA TYR A 8 11.82 -11.52 36.31
C TYR A 8 13.06 -11.76 35.44
N LYS A 9 12.87 -12.35 34.25
CA LYS A 9 13.94 -12.40 33.24
C LYS A 9 14.09 -11.02 32.61
N LYS A 10 15.29 -10.44 32.73
CA LYS A 10 15.67 -9.22 32.00
C LYS A 10 15.76 -9.58 30.52
N VAL A 11 14.69 -9.37 29.77
CA VAL A 11 14.69 -9.53 28.31
C VAL A 11 15.52 -8.39 27.73
N THR A 12 16.67 -8.72 27.13
CA THR A 12 17.47 -7.75 26.38
C THR A 12 16.62 -7.19 25.24
N LYS A 13 16.66 -5.86 25.05
CA LYS A 13 15.94 -5.24 23.93
C LYS A 13 16.44 -5.86 22.62
N PRO A 14 15.56 -6.44 21.79
CA PRO A 14 15.99 -7.05 20.55
C PRO A 14 16.63 -6.00 19.65
N ARG A 15 17.74 -6.36 19.01
CA ARG A 15 18.30 -5.55 17.94
C ARG A 15 17.44 -5.76 16.71
N VAL A 16 16.85 -4.69 16.21
CA VAL A 16 15.99 -4.69 15.02
C VAL A 16 16.64 -3.75 14.01
N LEU A 17 16.73 -4.20 12.76
CA LEU A 17 17.24 -3.44 11.63
C LEU A 17 16.16 -3.42 10.54
N THR A 18 15.97 -2.30 9.86
CA THR A 18 15.30 -2.34 8.55
C THR A 18 16.21 -2.96 7.50
N TYR A 19 15.64 -3.36 6.35
CA TYR A 19 16.44 -3.83 5.23
C TYR A 19 17.43 -2.76 4.73
N ASP A 20 16.99 -1.50 4.65
CA ASP A 20 17.86 -0.36 4.31
C ASP A 20 19.03 -0.23 5.32
N GLU A 21 18.77 -0.28 6.62
CA GLU A 21 19.82 -0.24 7.64
C GLU A 21 20.81 -1.41 7.52
N LEU A 22 20.32 -2.61 7.18
CA LEU A 22 21.16 -3.78 6.92
C LEU A 22 22.04 -3.56 5.67
N ILE A 23 21.49 -2.98 4.61
CA ILE A 23 22.22 -2.64 3.40
C ILE A 23 23.30 -1.59 3.68
N GLN A 24 23.00 -0.53 4.43
CA GLN A 24 23.97 0.49 4.84
C GLN A 24 25.13 -0.08 5.67
N LEU A 25 24.88 -1.13 6.46
CA LEU A 25 25.94 -1.86 7.17
C LEU A 25 26.78 -2.70 6.20
N CYS A 26 26.17 -3.36 5.22
CA CYS A 26 26.85 -4.17 4.22
C CYS A 26 27.69 -3.34 3.24
N GLN A 27 27.23 -2.14 2.86
CA GLN A 27 27.93 -1.19 2.00
C GLN A 27 29.35 -0.83 2.49
N LYS A 28 29.59 -0.93 3.79
CA LYS A 28 30.90 -0.66 4.41
C LYS A 28 31.91 -1.78 4.20
N LYS A 29 31.50 -2.95 3.68
CA LYS A 29 32.36 -4.11 3.43
C LYS A 29 32.88 -4.08 1.98
N SER A 30 34.12 -4.52 1.79
CA SER A 30 34.70 -4.69 0.46
C SER A 30 33.90 -5.70 -0.38
N GLY A 31 33.70 -5.41 -1.66
CA GLY A 31 33.00 -6.30 -2.60
C GLY A 31 31.47 -6.18 -2.56
N PHE A 32 30.91 -5.22 -1.80
CA PHE A 32 29.46 -5.00 -1.72
C PHE A 32 28.80 -4.80 -3.09
N GLU A 33 29.36 -3.92 -3.93
CA GLU A 33 28.80 -3.63 -5.26
C GLU A 33 28.72 -4.88 -6.15
N GLU A 34 29.81 -5.65 -6.22
CA GLU A 34 29.85 -6.89 -7.01
C GLU A 34 28.85 -7.93 -6.46
N PHE A 35 28.75 -8.02 -5.13
CA PHE A 35 27.78 -8.88 -4.45
C PHE A 35 26.34 -8.49 -4.80
N MET A 36 25.98 -7.21 -4.70
CA MET A 36 24.62 -6.74 -5.01
C MET A 36 24.28 -6.94 -6.49
N HIS A 37 25.22 -6.74 -7.41
CA HIS A 37 25.01 -7.08 -8.82
C HIS A 37 24.69 -8.57 -9.04
N LYS A 38 25.32 -9.47 -8.27
CA LYS A 38 25.01 -10.92 -8.31
C LYS A 38 23.63 -11.20 -7.70
N VAL A 39 23.29 -10.57 -6.58
CA VAL A 39 21.96 -10.67 -5.94
C VAL A 39 20.87 -10.24 -6.91
N THR A 40 20.99 -9.05 -7.52
CA THR A 40 20.02 -8.54 -8.50
C THR A 40 19.86 -9.50 -9.67
N ARG A 41 20.97 -10.00 -10.24
CA ARG A 41 20.92 -10.98 -11.34
C ARG A 41 20.26 -12.29 -10.92
N SER A 42 20.51 -12.76 -9.70
CA SER A 42 19.86 -13.96 -9.15
C SER A 42 18.36 -13.75 -8.99
N ALA A 43 17.94 -12.59 -8.46
CA ALA A 43 16.53 -12.25 -8.31
C ALA A 43 15.81 -12.19 -9.67
N HIS A 44 16.45 -11.68 -10.73
CA HIS A 44 15.87 -11.72 -12.08
C HIS A 44 15.64 -13.14 -12.58
N LYS A 45 16.64 -14.01 -12.41
CA LYS A 45 16.52 -15.42 -12.81
C LYS A 45 15.42 -16.12 -12.03
N ALA A 46 15.33 -15.86 -10.73
CA ALA A 46 14.27 -16.40 -9.88
C ALA A 46 12.88 -15.92 -10.35
N PHE A 47 12.73 -14.63 -10.63
CA PHE A 47 11.49 -14.07 -11.15
C PHE A 47 11.10 -14.70 -12.49
N GLN A 48 12.05 -14.82 -13.43
CA GLN A 48 11.84 -15.49 -14.72
C GLN A 48 11.50 -16.99 -14.57
N ALA A 49 11.94 -17.63 -13.50
CA ALA A 49 11.60 -19.00 -13.16
C ALA A 49 10.22 -19.15 -12.48
N GLY A 50 9.51 -18.03 -12.24
CA GLY A 50 8.15 -18.02 -11.69
C GLY A 50 8.08 -17.82 -10.18
N LEU A 51 9.18 -17.48 -9.51
CA LEU A 51 9.14 -17.16 -8.08
C LEU A 51 8.40 -15.84 -7.83
N SER A 52 7.61 -15.83 -6.77
CA SER A 52 6.90 -14.65 -6.29
C SER A 52 7.85 -13.60 -5.71
N TYR A 53 7.37 -12.35 -5.62
CA TYR A 53 8.12 -11.29 -4.94
C TYR A 53 8.42 -11.61 -3.48
N GLN A 54 7.55 -12.34 -2.79
CA GLN A 54 7.74 -12.79 -1.41
C GLN A 54 8.90 -13.79 -1.30
N GLU A 55 8.96 -14.77 -2.21
CA GLU A 55 10.07 -15.73 -2.27
C GLU A 55 11.39 -15.03 -2.59
N ILE A 56 11.39 -14.12 -3.57
CA ILE A 56 12.57 -13.33 -3.95
C ILE A 56 13.03 -12.43 -2.79
N THR A 57 12.10 -11.84 -2.03
CA THR A 57 12.39 -11.04 -0.83
C THR A 57 13.15 -11.88 0.19
N ILE A 58 12.63 -13.08 0.51
CA ILE A 58 13.25 -13.99 1.49
C ILE A 58 14.65 -14.39 1.03
N GLU A 59 14.80 -14.84 -0.22
CA GLU A 59 16.10 -15.24 -0.77
C GLU A 59 17.11 -14.08 -0.76
N THR A 60 16.65 -12.87 -1.08
CA THR A 60 17.51 -11.70 -1.14
C THR A 60 17.99 -11.31 0.25
N VAL A 61 17.08 -11.28 1.25
CA VAL A 61 17.45 -11.04 2.64
C VAL A 61 18.44 -12.09 3.14
N GLN A 62 18.24 -13.38 2.83
CA GLN A 62 19.18 -14.45 3.20
C GLN A 62 20.58 -14.22 2.62
N LYS A 63 20.67 -13.90 1.32
CA LYS A 63 21.96 -13.60 0.67
C LYS A 63 22.65 -12.39 1.31
N VAL A 64 21.90 -11.34 1.66
CA VAL A 64 22.44 -10.14 2.33
C VAL A 64 22.91 -10.47 3.75
N LEU A 65 22.19 -11.30 4.49
CA LEU A 65 22.61 -11.77 5.82
C LEU A 65 23.90 -12.59 5.76
N ASP A 66 24.03 -13.49 4.78
CA ASP A 66 25.24 -14.26 4.53
C ASP A 66 26.42 -13.32 4.22
N PHE A 67 26.19 -12.27 3.43
CA PHE A 67 27.21 -11.26 3.15
C PHE A 67 27.56 -10.39 4.37
N TYR A 68 26.58 -10.05 5.20
CA TYR A 68 26.80 -9.30 6.45
C TYR A 68 27.72 -10.07 7.40
N ASP A 69 27.55 -11.41 7.46
CA ASP A 69 28.42 -12.37 8.17
C ASP A 69 28.66 -11.97 9.64
N LYS A 70 27.58 -11.80 10.39
CA LYS A 70 27.63 -11.57 11.85
C LYS A 70 26.89 -12.66 12.59
N LYS A 71 27.58 -13.26 13.56
CA LYS A 71 27.03 -14.28 14.46
C LYS A 71 26.39 -13.61 15.68
N GLU A 72 25.35 -12.83 15.44
CA GLU A 72 24.57 -12.15 16.48
C GLU A 72 23.07 -12.38 16.26
N ALA A 73 22.27 -12.25 17.32
CA ALA A 73 20.81 -12.36 17.22
C ALA A 73 20.20 -10.99 16.94
N PHE A 74 19.50 -10.84 15.82
CA PHE A 74 18.78 -9.63 15.44
C PHE A 74 17.59 -9.96 14.53
N VAL A 75 16.69 -8.99 14.38
CA VAL A 75 15.52 -9.06 13.50
C VAL A 75 15.75 -8.12 12.33
N VAL A 76 15.42 -8.57 11.12
CA VAL A 76 15.36 -7.71 9.93
C VAL A 76 13.90 -7.45 9.60
N LEU A 77 13.52 -6.18 9.47
CA LEU A 77 12.22 -5.73 8.99
C LEU A 77 12.34 -5.28 7.53
N THR A 78 11.53 -5.86 6.67
CA THR A 78 11.48 -5.55 5.24
C THR A 78 10.04 -5.61 4.77
N ILE A 79 9.76 -4.99 3.63
CA ILE A 79 8.47 -5.10 2.94
C ILE A 79 8.68 -5.95 1.68
N ALA A 80 7.72 -6.84 1.41
CA ALA A 80 7.63 -7.55 0.14
C ALA A 80 6.58 -6.87 -0.75
N PRO A 81 6.84 -6.67 -2.05
CA PRO A 81 5.85 -6.18 -2.99
C PRO A 81 4.58 -7.04 -3.05
N PRO A 82 3.44 -6.48 -3.52
CA PRO A 82 3.27 -5.10 -3.97
C PRO A 82 3.10 -4.07 -2.83
N TYR A 83 3.57 -2.84 -3.06
CA TYR A 83 3.34 -1.68 -2.19
C TYR A 83 2.28 -0.76 -2.80
N TYR A 84 1.16 -0.57 -2.09
CA TYR A 84 0.12 0.38 -2.43
C TYR A 84 0.26 1.64 -1.57
N PRO A 85 0.58 2.81 -2.15
CA PRO A 85 0.65 4.06 -1.40
C PRO A 85 -0.67 4.36 -0.67
N SER A 86 -0.60 4.55 0.65
CA SER A 86 -1.77 5.00 1.40
C SER A 86 -2.17 6.39 0.94
N MET A 87 -3.45 6.60 0.62
CA MET A 87 -3.91 7.87 0.08
C MET A 87 -5.36 8.14 0.49
N ASN A 88 -5.60 9.34 1.04
CA ASN A 88 -6.91 9.89 1.29
C ASN A 88 -7.10 11.18 0.48
N CYS A 89 -8.02 11.16 -0.48
CA CYS A 89 -8.25 12.28 -1.39
C CYS A 89 -8.78 13.55 -0.71
N ARG A 90 -9.31 13.48 0.53
CA ARG A 90 -9.71 14.67 1.30
C ARG A 90 -8.51 15.57 1.61
N HIS A 91 -7.35 14.96 1.80
CA HIS A 91 -6.12 15.65 2.15
C HIS A 91 -5.24 15.95 0.93
N LEU A 92 -5.72 15.61 -0.28
CA LEU A 92 -4.96 15.78 -1.50
C LEU A 92 -4.73 17.27 -1.82
N LYS A 93 -3.46 17.64 -1.89
CA LYS A 93 -3.02 18.99 -2.24
C LYS A 93 -3.27 19.25 -3.72
N ASN A 94 -3.61 20.50 -4.05
CA ASN A 94 -3.87 20.94 -5.42
C ASN A 94 -4.95 20.13 -6.17
N SER A 95 -5.81 19.40 -5.46
CA SER A 95 -6.95 18.71 -6.07
C SER A 95 -7.94 19.73 -6.62
N VAL A 96 -8.38 19.52 -7.87
CA VAL A 96 -9.47 20.30 -8.50
C VAL A 96 -10.85 19.93 -7.94
N VAL A 97 -10.95 18.77 -7.27
CA VAL A 97 -12.18 18.26 -6.65
C VAL A 97 -12.13 18.46 -5.14
N ASP A 98 -13.24 18.93 -4.59
CA ASP A 98 -13.56 18.97 -3.17
C ASP A 98 -14.33 17.70 -2.79
N ILE A 99 -13.66 16.80 -2.07
CA ILE A 99 -14.24 15.51 -1.65
C ILE A 99 -15.40 15.70 -0.67
N GLU A 100 -15.40 16.75 0.15
CA GLU A 100 -16.52 17.01 1.07
C GLU A 100 -17.78 17.43 0.30
N LYS A 101 -17.62 18.25 -0.75
CA LYS A 101 -18.74 18.60 -1.63
C LYS A 101 -19.28 17.39 -2.37
N LEU A 102 -18.41 16.48 -2.82
CA LEU A 102 -18.80 15.23 -3.48
C LEU A 102 -19.60 14.32 -2.53
N ILE A 103 -19.11 14.12 -1.30
CA ILE A 103 -19.81 13.34 -0.27
C ILE A 103 -21.17 13.96 0.04
N ALA A 104 -21.23 15.28 0.21
CA ALA A 104 -22.48 15.98 0.48
C ALA A 104 -23.46 15.90 -0.70
N LEU A 105 -22.96 15.96 -1.93
CA LEU A 105 -23.77 15.79 -3.14
C LEU A 105 -24.39 14.38 -3.18
N TYR A 106 -23.60 13.34 -2.96
CA TYR A 106 -24.11 11.97 -2.95
C TYR A 106 -25.07 11.72 -1.79
N SER A 107 -24.76 12.24 -0.61
CA SER A 107 -25.65 12.11 0.55
C SER A 107 -27.02 12.76 0.31
N ARG A 108 -27.08 13.92 -0.36
CA ARG A 108 -28.36 14.54 -0.74
C ARG A 108 -29.09 13.71 -1.79
N TYR A 109 -28.38 13.26 -2.83
CA TYR A 109 -28.94 12.41 -3.87
C TYR A 109 -29.64 11.17 -3.28
N LEU A 110 -29.00 10.49 -2.32
CA LEU A 110 -29.58 9.31 -1.67
C LEU A 110 -30.81 9.63 -0.80
N ALA A 111 -30.81 10.79 -0.13
CA ALA A 111 -31.95 11.24 0.67
C ALA A 111 -33.19 11.51 -0.21
N ASP A 112 -32.98 12.06 -1.40
CA ASP A 112 -34.05 12.44 -2.32
C ASP A 112 -34.58 11.27 -3.15
N THR A 113 -33.73 10.28 -3.48
CA THR A 113 -34.06 9.24 -4.49
C THR A 113 -34.14 7.82 -3.97
N ALA A 114 -33.40 7.48 -2.90
CA ALA A 114 -33.17 6.09 -2.51
C ALA A 114 -33.64 5.74 -1.10
N ALA A 115 -34.02 6.73 -0.28
CA ALA A 115 -34.29 6.56 1.15
C ALA A 115 -33.17 5.79 1.89
N ALA A 116 -31.93 5.97 1.43
CA ALA A 116 -30.75 5.29 1.93
C ALA A 116 -29.84 6.29 2.68
N ARG A 117 -29.02 5.77 3.60
CA ARG A 117 -28.03 6.56 4.33
C ARG A 117 -26.64 6.26 3.80
N LEU A 118 -25.90 7.32 3.46
CA LEU A 118 -24.49 7.20 3.10
C LEU A 118 -23.64 6.88 4.34
N THR A 119 -22.79 5.87 4.21
CA THR A 119 -21.64 5.64 5.11
C THR A 119 -20.38 5.95 4.34
N VAL A 120 -19.46 6.70 4.96
CA VAL A 120 -18.17 7.05 4.38
C VAL A 120 -17.10 6.33 5.20
N GLU A 121 -16.25 5.57 4.50
CA GLU A 121 -15.04 4.97 5.06
C GLU A 121 -13.83 5.74 4.52
N GLU A 122 -12.92 6.14 5.40
CA GLU A 122 -11.72 6.90 4.99
C GLU A 122 -10.74 6.06 4.15
N PHE A 123 -10.70 4.75 4.42
CA PHE A 123 -9.77 3.84 3.80
C PHE A 123 -10.47 2.54 3.42
N PHE A 124 -10.27 2.12 2.17
CA PHE A 124 -10.66 0.80 1.73
C PHE A 124 -9.59 -0.21 2.15
N MET A 125 -9.98 -1.24 2.89
CA MET A 125 -9.04 -2.23 3.44
C MET A 125 -8.60 -3.31 2.42
N GLY A 126 -9.11 -3.26 1.20
CA GLY A 126 -8.69 -4.13 0.10
C GLY A 126 -7.63 -3.48 -0.80
N ILE A 127 -7.27 -4.19 -1.85
CA ILE A 127 -6.41 -3.68 -2.91
C ILE A 127 -7.19 -2.71 -3.79
N CYS A 128 -6.63 -1.54 -4.08
CA CYS A 128 -7.29 -0.54 -4.92
C CYS A 128 -6.27 0.24 -5.74
N ASP A 129 -6.47 0.25 -7.06
CA ASP A 129 -5.59 0.94 -8.02
C ASP A 129 -5.62 2.47 -7.86
N ILE A 130 -6.65 3.02 -7.20
CA ILE A 130 -6.72 4.43 -6.83
C ILE A 130 -5.44 4.85 -6.08
N SER A 131 -4.82 3.96 -5.31
CA SER A 131 -3.55 4.17 -4.60
C SER A 131 -2.40 4.65 -5.51
N TYR A 132 -2.48 4.47 -6.83
CA TYR A 132 -1.49 4.90 -7.82
C TYR A 132 -1.94 6.11 -8.67
N CYS A 133 -3.06 6.74 -8.34
CA CYS A 133 -3.57 7.90 -9.08
C CYS A 133 -3.07 9.24 -8.53
N ALA A 134 -2.68 9.28 -7.26
CA ALA A 134 -2.18 10.47 -6.59
C ALA A 134 -1.38 10.10 -5.33
N LEU A 135 -0.56 11.02 -4.83
CA LEU A 135 0.17 10.86 -3.56
C LEU A 135 -0.31 11.90 -2.55
N GLU A 136 -0.77 11.43 -1.39
CA GLU A 136 -1.08 12.32 -0.26
C GLU A 136 0.19 12.84 0.42
N LYS A 137 1.20 11.97 0.50
CA LYS A 137 2.52 12.23 1.09
C LYS A 137 3.53 12.59 0.01
N SER A 138 4.71 13.05 0.43
CA SER A 138 5.76 13.43 -0.51
C SER A 138 6.42 12.19 -1.12
N VAL A 139 7.04 12.37 -2.30
CA VAL A 139 7.80 11.31 -2.99
C VAL A 139 8.87 10.74 -2.05
N GLU A 140 9.54 11.59 -1.26
CA GLU A 140 10.60 11.17 -0.34
C GLU A 140 10.08 10.28 0.79
N GLU A 141 8.84 10.47 1.25
CA GLU A 141 8.25 9.59 2.28
C GLU A 141 7.91 8.20 1.73
N HIS A 142 7.43 8.13 0.48
CA HIS A 142 7.18 6.86 -0.20
C HIS A 142 8.49 6.15 -0.59
N GLN A 143 9.51 6.91 -0.99
CA GLN A 143 10.81 6.36 -1.35
C GLN A 143 11.47 5.62 -0.18
N LYS A 144 11.38 6.14 1.05
CA LYS A 144 11.89 5.46 2.26
C LYS A 144 11.30 4.06 2.46
N ILE A 145 10.08 3.83 2.00
CA ILE A 145 9.42 2.51 2.06
C ILE A 145 10.03 1.59 1.01
N ILE A 146 10.23 2.09 -0.21
CA ILE A 146 10.87 1.36 -1.31
C ILE A 146 12.31 0.99 -0.98
N ASP A 147 13.06 1.87 -0.31
CA ASP A 147 14.42 1.59 0.14
C ASP A 147 14.48 0.40 1.12
N SER A 148 13.36 0.09 1.79
CA SER A 148 13.19 -1.08 2.68
C SER A 148 12.51 -2.29 2.01
N ILE A 149 12.41 -2.30 0.68
CA ILE A 149 11.99 -3.47 -0.11
C ILE A 149 13.23 -4.24 -0.58
N ALA A 150 13.26 -5.55 -0.30
CA ALA A 150 14.40 -6.39 -0.68
C ALA A 150 14.33 -6.92 -2.13
N VAL A 151 13.24 -6.67 -2.85
CA VAL A 151 13.16 -6.95 -4.28
C VAL A 151 13.87 -5.83 -5.05
N PRO A 152 14.78 -6.14 -5.98
CA PRO A 152 15.43 -5.12 -6.81
C PRO A 152 14.42 -4.21 -7.52
N GLU A 153 14.67 -2.90 -7.51
CA GLU A 153 13.81 -1.87 -8.09
C GLU A 153 13.41 -2.17 -9.55
N ASN A 154 14.34 -2.68 -10.35
CA ASN A 154 14.07 -3.00 -11.75
C ASN A 154 13.18 -4.24 -11.97
N LEU A 155 12.88 -5.01 -10.91
CA LEU A 155 11.83 -6.04 -10.94
C LEU A 155 10.48 -5.50 -10.47
N TYR A 156 10.46 -4.50 -9.60
CA TYR A 156 9.24 -3.89 -9.09
C TYR A 156 9.35 -2.35 -9.11
N PRO A 157 9.30 -1.74 -10.31
CA PRO A 157 9.45 -0.30 -10.43
C PRO A 157 8.15 0.42 -10.05
N ILE A 158 8.26 1.46 -9.22
CA ILE A 158 7.18 2.42 -8.97
C ILE A 158 7.75 3.82 -9.22
N ASP A 159 7.11 4.57 -10.11
CA ASP A 159 7.51 5.93 -10.49
C ASP A 159 6.64 6.93 -9.72
N PHE A 160 7.10 7.31 -8.53
CA PHE A 160 6.34 8.20 -7.64
C PHE A 160 6.25 9.61 -8.19
N GLU A 161 7.27 10.09 -8.91
CA GLU A 161 7.25 11.38 -9.58
C GLU A 161 6.10 11.44 -10.59
N LYS A 162 5.94 10.41 -11.44
CA LYS A 162 4.80 10.36 -12.36
C LYS A 162 3.46 10.28 -11.65
N ILE A 163 3.36 9.52 -10.55
CA ILE A 163 2.09 9.45 -9.78
C ILE A 163 1.77 10.83 -9.18
N GLN A 164 2.78 11.55 -8.67
CA GLN A 164 2.62 12.90 -8.16
C GLN A 164 2.23 13.89 -9.26
N ASP A 165 2.76 13.74 -10.48
CA ASP A 165 2.42 14.60 -11.62
C ASP A 165 0.99 14.36 -12.13
N ILE A 166 0.51 13.11 -12.10
CA ILE A 166 -0.86 12.75 -12.49
C ILE A 166 -1.88 13.41 -11.54
N ASN A 167 -1.67 13.27 -10.22
CA ASN A 167 -2.47 13.88 -9.15
C ASN A 167 -3.99 13.83 -9.35
N VAL A 168 -4.52 12.68 -9.79
CA VAL A 168 -5.96 12.52 -10.05
C VAL A 168 -6.67 12.12 -8.76
N PRO A 169 -7.58 12.95 -8.22
CA PRO A 169 -8.40 12.56 -7.08
C PRO A 169 -9.38 11.45 -7.46
N GLY A 170 -9.60 10.51 -6.56
CA GLY A 170 -10.53 9.40 -6.74
C GLY A 170 -11.32 9.07 -5.48
N ILE A 171 -12.46 8.42 -5.66
CA ILE A 171 -13.22 7.77 -4.61
C ILE A 171 -13.50 6.33 -5.02
N ASN A 172 -13.48 5.41 -4.05
CA ASN A 172 -13.95 4.05 -4.30
C ASN A 172 -15.45 4.01 -4.01
N LEU A 173 -16.27 3.99 -5.07
CA LEU A 173 -17.72 3.99 -4.99
C LEU A 173 -18.28 2.80 -5.76
N GLY A 174 -19.10 1.98 -5.08
CA GLY A 174 -19.73 0.81 -5.66
C GLY A 174 -21.00 0.43 -4.89
N PRO A 175 -21.73 -0.60 -5.37
CA PRO A 175 -22.92 -1.08 -4.69
C PRO A 175 -22.58 -1.70 -3.33
N TRP A 176 -23.55 -1.74 -2.42
CA TRP A 176 -23.38 -2.50 -1.19
C TRP A 176 -23.15 -3.97 -1.53
N GLY A 177 -22.03 -4.52 -1.06
CA GLY A 177 -21.61 -5.89 -1.34
C GLY A 177 -21.30 -6.69 -0.08
N LYS A 178 -21.32 -8.01 -0.19
CA LYS A 178 -20.93 -8.93 0.87
C LYS A 178 -20.15 -10.11 0.31
N ASP A 179 -19.22 -10.62 1.11
CA ASP A 179 -18.38 -11.78 0.83
C ASP A 179 -17.45 -11.58 -0.39
N LEU A 180 -16.85 -10.39 -0.53
CA LEU A 180 -15.85 -10.05 -1.56
C LEU A 180 -14.72 -11.10 -1.62
N HIS A 181 -14.42 -11.60 -2.82
CA HIS A 181 -13.43 -12.66 -3.09
C HIS A 181 -13.77 -14.01 -2.43
N GLN A 182 -15.04 -14.27 -2.12
CA GLN A 182 -15.51 -15.55 -1.59
C GLN A 182 -16.57 -16.16 -2.51
N LEU A 183 -16.83 -17.47 -2.34
CA LEU A 183 -17.79 -18.21 -3.16
C LEU A 183 -19.22 -17.60 -3.14
N THR A 184 -19.58 -16.92 -2.05
CA THR A 184 -20.90 -16.32 -1.84
C THR A 184 -20.93 -14.82 -2.15
N GLU A 185 -19.93 -14.31 -2.87
CA GLU A 185 -19.86 -12.91 -3.29
C GLU A 185 -21.17 -12.46 -3.96
N ARG A 186 -21.71 -11.34 -3.47
CA ARG A 186 -22.96 -10.76 -3.98
C ARG A 186 -23.01 -9.27 -3.72
N VAL A 187 -23.78 -8.57 -4.55
CA VAL A 187 -24.05 -7.14 -4.43
C VAL A 187 -25.54 -6.89 -4.35
N TYR A 188 -25.92 -5.73 -3.80
CA TYR A 188 -27.30 -5.28 -3.79
C TYR A 188 -27.70 -4.82 -5.19
N GLU A 189 -28.62 -5.55 -5.81
CA GLU A 189 -29.04 -5.37 -7.20
C GLU A 189 -29.49 -3.94 -7.52
N LYS A 190 -30.30 -3.33 -6.64
CA LYS A 190 -30.77 -1.95 -6.83
C LYS A 190 -29.62 -0.94 -6.86
N ASP A 191 -28.60 -1.10 -6.02
CA ASP A 191 -27.45 -0.19 -6.07
C ASP A 191 -26.67 -0.37 -7.37
N MET A 192 -26.50 -1.61 -7.80
CA MET A 192 -25.72 -1.97 -8.98
C MET A 192 -26.39 -1.50 -10.28
N LEU A 193 -27.72 -1.66 -10.39
CA LEU A 193 -28.47 -1.37 -11.61
C LEU A 193 -29.07 0.04 -11.66
N GLU A 194 -29.40 0.63 -10.51
CA GLU A 194 -30.16 1.89 -10.45
C GLU A 194 -29.38 2.98 -9.71
N THR A 195 -29.12 2.81 -8.41
CA THR A 195 -28.62 3.88 -7.53
C THR A 195 -27.28 4.44 -8.00
N ILE A 196 -26.27 3.57 -8.18
CA ILE A 196 -24.91 3.99 -8.53
C ILE A 196 -24.84 4.52 -9.97
N PRO A 197 -25.37 3.82 -11.01
CA PRO A 197 -25.33 4.34 -12.37
C PRO A 197 -26.05 5.70 -12.51
N GLN A 198 -27.22 5.87 -11.89
CA GLN A 198 -27.95 7.13 -11.95
C GLN A 198 -27.22 8.25 -11.20
N PHE A 199 -26.60 7.94 -10.05
CA PHE A 199 -25.77 8.93 -9.36
C PHE A 199 -24.56 9.34 -10.19
N LEU A 200 -23.89 8.42 -10.90
CA LEU A 200 -22.76 8.76 -11.77
C LEU A 200 -23.19 9.71 -12.91
N LEU A 201 -24.37 9.51 -13.49
CA LEU A 201 -24.93 10.44 -14.48
C LEU A 201 -25.26 11.81 -13.85
N TYR A 202 -25.92 11.80 -12.70
CA TYR A 202 -26.22 13.01 -11.93
C TYR A 202 -24.95 13.79 -11.58
N LEU A 203 -23.88 13.08 -11.19
CA LEU A 203 -22.58 13.65 -10.88
C LEU A 203 -21.95 14.35 -12.10
N LEU A 204 -22.08 13.78 -13.30
CA LEU A 204 -21.58 14.42 -14.53
C LEU A 204 -22.30 15.74 -14.81
N GLU A 205 -23.62 15.79 -14.61
CA GLU A 205 -24.43 17.01 -14.78
C GLU A 205 -24.11 18.08 -13.73
N HIS A 206 -23.61 17.67 -12.55
CA HIS A 206 -23.34 18.54 -11.41
C HIS A 206 -21.86 18.65 -11.06
N ILE A 207 -20.95 18.30 -11.98
CA ILE A 207 -19.50 18.19 -11.71
C ILE A 207 -18.90 19.53 -11.24
N ASP A 208 -19.45 20.66 -11.69
CA ASP A 208 -18.99 21.98 -11.25
C ASP A 208 -19.27 22.24 -9.77
N SER A 209 -20.31 21.61 -9.20
CA SER A 209 -20.68 21.79 -7.79
C SER A 209 -19.67 21.19 -6.81
N ILE A 210 -18.82 20.27 -7.28
CA ILE A 210 -17.81 19.60 -6.44
C ILE A 210 -16.41 20.16 -6.66
N LYS A 211 -16.21 21.15 -7.53
CA LYS A 211 -14.89 21.74 -7.75
C LYS A 211 -14.46 22.61 -6.56
N LYS A 212 -13.14 22.70 -6.31
CA LYS A 212 -12.58 23.65 -5.33
C LYS A 212 -12.63 25.08 -5.86
#